data_AF-A0A2D4MWC3-F1
#
_entry.id   AF-A0A2D4MWC3-F1
#
_cell.length_a   1.000
_cell.length_b   1.000
_cell.length_c   1.000
_cell.angle_alpha   90.00
_cell.angle_beta   90.00
_cell.angle_gamma   90.00
#
_symmetry.space_group_name_H-M   'P 1'
#
loop_
_entity.id
_entity.type
_entity.pdbx_description
1 polymer ?
#
loop_
_entity_poly.entity_id
_entity_poly.type
_entity_poly.pdbx_seq_one_letter_code
_entity_poly.pdbx_strand_id
1 'polypeptide(L)'
;ASQNQELMEKNLTFQEHLRHMELGQLLSDETASLTQELHSELASCLQDLHSVYSVVTQRAQGKDPNLSLLLGIHTVHYSVQQEKDLLKPDMLAKKLEDVKQLHKEIEDLRTAISDRYAQDVGDNCITQ
;
A
#
# COMPACT_ATOMS: atom_id res chain seq x y z
N ALA A 1 -53.12 30.94 -9.04
CA ALA A 1 -52.53 30.59 -7.73
C ALA A 1 -51.89 29.20 -7.75
N SER A 2 -52.61 28.14 -8.18
CA SER A 2 -52.13 26.75 -8.20
C SER A 2 -50.80 26.51 -8.95
N GLN A 3 -50.57 27.16 -10.09
CA GLN A 3 -49.36 26.95 -10.89
C GLN A 3 -48.07 27.42 -10.18
N ASN A 4 -48.13 28.52 -9.41
CA ASN A 4 -46.99 29.01 -8.63
C ASN A 4 -46.69 28.10 -7.43
N GLN A 5 -47.73 27.50 -6.86
CA GLN A 5 -47.58 26.53 -5.77
C GLN A 5 -46.86 25.27 -6.26
N GLU A 6 -47.24 24.76 -7.44
CA GLU A 6 -46.61 23.60 -8.06
C GLU A 6 -45.16 23.89 -8.48
N LEU A 7 -44.88 25.10 -8.96
CA LEU A 7 -43.52 25.59 -9.25
C LEU A 7 -42.67 25.66 -7.98
N MET A 8 -43.23 26.14 -6.88
CA MET A 8 -42.55 26.22 -5.58
C MET A 8 -42.22 24.83 -5.02
N GLU A 9 -43.15 23.87 -5.13
CA GLU A 9 -42.92 22.47 -4.73
C GLU A 9 -41.81 21.81 -5.56
N LYS A 10 -41.83 22.03 -6.89
CA LYS A 10 -40.78 21.53 -7.78
C LYS A 10 -39.43 22.16 -7.45
N ASN A 11 -39.39 23.47 -7.19
CA ASN A 11 -38.15 24.16 -6.86
C ASN A 11 -37.56 23.65 -5.53
N LEU A 12 -38.40 23.44 -4.52
CA LEU A 12 -37.99 22.88 -3.24
C LEU A 12 -37.43 21.47 -3.41
N THR A 13 -38.11 20.62 -4.18
CA THR A 13 -37.65 19.26 -4.49
C THR A 13 -36.31 19.28 -5.23
N PHE A 14 -36.14 20.17 -6.21
CA PHE A 14 -34.87 20.33 -6.93
C PHE A 14 -33.74 20.78 -6.00
N GLN A 15 -34.03 21.71 -5.08
CA GLN A 15 -33.04 22.22 -4.14
C GLN A 15 -32.60 21.15 -3.12
N GLU A 16 -33.51 20.28 -2.69
CA GLU A 16 -33.18 19.11 -1.86
C GLU A 16 -32.32 18.09 -2.62
N HIS A 17 -32.64 17.81 -3.88
CA HIS A 17 -31.83 16.91 -4.72
C HIS A 17 -30.42 17.46 -4.93
N LEU A 18 -30.28 18.76 -5.20
CA LEU A 18 -28.97 19.41 -5.33
C LEU A 18 -28.16 19.28 -4.05
N ARG A 19 -28.76 19.56 -2.88
CA ARG A 19 -28.08 19.35 -1.59
C ARG A 19 -27.64 17.91 -1.36
N HIS A 20 -28.49 16.94 -1.70
CA HIS A 20 -28.16 15.53 -1.56
C HIS A 20 -26.99 15.10 -2.48
N MET A 21 -26.97 15.61 -3.71
CA MET A 21 -25.87 15.35 -4.65
C MET A 21 -24.56 16.01 -4.19
N GLU A 22 -24.61 17.26 -3.71
CA GLU A 22 -23.44 17.97 -3.16
C GLU A 22 -22.85 17.25 -1.95
N LEU A 23 -23.69 16.79 -1.02
CA LEU A 23 -23.23 16.03 0.14
C LEU A 23 -22.64 14.66 -0.25
N GLY A 24 -23.27 13.95 -1.19
CA GLY A 24 -22.74 12.69 -1.71
C GLY A 24 -21.39 12.86 -2.42
N GLN A 25 -21.21 13.98 -3.14
CA GLN A 25 -19.96 14.29 -3.81
C GLN A 25 -18.84 14.63 -2.82
N LEU A 26 -19.15 15.37 -1.76
CA LEU A 26 -18.17 15.73 -0.72
C LEU A 26 -17.70 14.50 0.06
N LEU A 27 -18.62 13.60 0.42
CA LEU A 27 -18.30 12.31 1.03
C LEU A 27 -17.47 11.43 0.09
N SER A 28 -17.77 11.42 -1.21
CA SER A 28 -16.98 10.67 -2.20
C SER A 28 -15.55 11.23 -2.30
N ASP A 29 -15.37 12.54 -2.26
CA ASP A 29 -14.05 13.18 -2.36
C ASP A 29 -13.21 12.92 -1.10
N GLU A 30 -13.84 12.95 0.07
CA GLU A 30 -13.22 12.59 1.35
C GLU A 30 -12.83 11.10 1.39
N THR A 31 -13.68 10.20 0.91
CA THR A 31 -13.29 8.78 0.80
C THR A 31 -12.16 8.53 -0.20
N ALA A 32 -12.10 9.32 -1.28
CA ALA A 32 -11.03 9.22 -2.27
C ALA A 32 -9.69 9.69 -1.69
N SER A 33 -9.67 10.79 -0.94
CA SER A 33 -8.46 11.30 -0.29
C SER A 33 -7.93 10.34 0.79
N LEU A 34 -8.81 9.80 1.65
CA LEU A 34 -8.41 8.78 2.63
C LEU A 34 -7.85 7.52 1.96
N THR A 35 -8.43 7.11 0.84
CA THR A 35 -7.94 5.94 0.08
C THR A 35 -6.55 6.21 -0.50
N GLN A 36 -6.30 7.42 -1.00
CA GLN A 36 -4.97 7.83 -1.48
C GLN A 36 -3.94 7.87 -0.36
N GLU A 37 -4.28 8.43 0.80
CA GLU A 37 -3.40 8.46 1.97
C GLU A 37 -3.03 7.04 2.43
N LEU A 38 -4.04 6.15 2.53
CA LEU A 38 -3.81 4.74 2.85
C LEU A 38 -2.90 4.05 1.81
N HIS A 39 -3.08 4.33 0.52
CA HIS A 39 -2.21 3.78 -0.51
C HIS A 39 -0.78 4.27 -0.41
N SER A 40 -0.59 5.56 -0.11
CA SER A 40 0.74 6.14 0.10
C SER A 40 1.43 5.48 1.29
N GLU A 41 0.73 5.31 2.42
CA GLU A 41 1.27 4.66 3.61
C GLU A 41 1.61 3.18 3.35
N LEU A 42 0.72 2.43 2.68
CA LEU A 42 1.00 1.04 2.30
C LEU A 42 2.21 0.93 1.36
N ALA A 43 2.36 1.85 0.41
CA ALA A 43 3.50 1.87 -0.49
C ALA A 43 4.82 2.12 0.28
N SER A 44 4.81 3.07 1.23
CA SER A 44 5.95 3.33 2.11
C SER A 44 6.31 2.11 2.96
N CYS A 45 5.33 1.47 3.61
CA CYS A 45 5.57 0.26 4.39
C CYS A 45 6.15 -0.89 3.55
N LEU A 46 5.69 -1.08 2.32
CA LEU A 46 6.23 -2.11 1.42
C LEU A 46 7.68 -1.82 1.03
N GLN A 47 7.99 -0.55 0.77
CA GLN A 47 9.34 -0.10 0.45
C GLN A 47 10.32 -0.38 1.60
N ASP A 48 9.89 -0.06 2.83
CA ASP A 48 10.67 -0.33 4.05
C ASP A 48 10.88 -1.82 4.23
N LEU A 49 9.82 -2.62 4.07
CA LEU A 49 9.89 -4.08 4.21
C LEU A 49 10.82 -4.71 3.16
N HIS A 50 10.76 -4.25 1.92
CA HIS A 50 11.66 -4.69 0.85
C HIS A 50 13.13 -4.32 1.15
N SER A 51 13.35 -3.13 1.70
CA SER A 51 14.68 -2.69 2.13
C SER A 51 15.25 -3.57 3.24
N VAL A 52 14.42 -3.91 4.24
CA VAL A 52 14.76 -4.85 5.31
C VAL A 52 15.03 -6.26 4.75
N TYR A 53 14.16 -6.77 3.88
CA TYR A 53 14.33 -8.07 3.22
C TYR A 53 15.67 -8.16 2.48
N SER A 54 16.01 -7.13 1.69
CA SER A 54 17.27 -7.07 0.94
C SER A 54 18.48 -7.12 1.88
N VAL A 55 18.46 -6.33 2.96
CA VAL A 55 19.54 -6.29 3.95
C VAL A 55 19.70 -7.65 4.66
N VAL A 56 18.60 -8.26 5.10
CA VAL A 56 18.61 -9.57 5.77
C VAL A 56 19.13 -10.65 4.83
N THR A 57 18.69 -10.65 3.57
CA THR A 57 19.11 -11.62 2.55
C THR A 57 20.60 -11.48 2.21
N GLN A 58 21.08 -10.24 2.03
CA GLN A 58 22.51 -9.98 1.79
C GLN A 58 23.36 -10.50 2.96
N ARG A 59 22.93 -10.22 4.19
CA ARG A 59 23.61 -10.68 5.40
C ARG A 59 23.59 -12.21 5.54
N ALA A 60 22.45 -12.86 5.26
CA ALA A 60 22.32 -14.31 5.29
C ALA A 60 23.19 -15.01 4.24
N GLN A 61 23.47 -14.34 3.10
CA GLN A 61 24.39 -14.81 2.08
C GLN A 61 25.87 -14.49 2.38
N GLY A 62 26.18 -13.86 3.52
CA GLY A 62 27.54 -13.46 3.89
C GLY A 62 28.09 -12.27 3.11
N LYS A 63 27.23 -11.49 2.43
CA LYS A 63 27.59 -10.25 1.73
C LYS A 63 27.48 -9.05 2.67
N ASP A 64 28.24 -8.01 2.39
CA ASP A 64 28.11 -6.73 3.11
C ASP A 64 26.78 -6.05 2.71
N PRO A 65 25.84 -5.86 3.66
CA PRO A 65 24.53 -5.33 3.32
C PRO A 65 24.59 -3.82 3.08
N ASN A 66 23.80 -3.34 2.12
CA ASN A 66 23.69 -1.92 1.87
C ASN A 66 22.83 -1.25 2.96
N LEU A 67 23.47 -0.67 3.98
CA LEU A 67 22.80 0.00 5.10
C LEU A 67 22.08 1.29 4.70
N SER A 68 22.38 1.88 3.54
CA SER A 68 21.62 3.04 3.05
C SER A 68 20.18 2.71 2.64
N LEU A 69 19.87 1.43 2.37
CA LEU A 69 18.49 0.92 2.26
C LEU A 69 17.75 1.03 3.60
N LEU A 70 18.42 0.62 4.68
CA LEU A 70 17.84 0.58 6.03
C LEU A 70 17.63 1.99 6.62
N LEU A 71 18.48 2.93 6.24
CA LEU A 71 18.45 4.31 6.70
C LEU A 71 17.47 5.19 5.89
N GLY A 72 16.75 4.63 4.92
CA GLY A 72 15.76 5.37 4.12
C GLY A 72 16.36 6.46 3.24
N ILE A 73 17.68 6.45 3.01
CA ILE A 73 18.40 7.52 2.27
C ILE A 73 18.25 7.36 0.74
N HIS A 74 17.55 6.31 0.30
CA HIS A 74 17.14 6.19 -1.07
C HIS A 74 15.92 7.08 -1.26
N THR A 75 16.18 8.26 -1.79
CA THR A 75 15.22 9.02 -2.58
C THR A 75 14.83 8.17 -3.80
N VAL A 76 14.10 7.08 -3.59
CA VAL A 76 13.24 6.56 -4.64
C VAL A 76 12.22 7.64 -4.80
N HIS A 77 12.47 8.46 -5.82
CA HIS A 77 11.68 9.57 -6.28
C HIS A 77 10.24 9.08 -6.43
N TYR A 78 9.46 9.14 -5.34
CA TYR A 78 8.02 9.01 -5.36
C TYR A 78 7.55 10.28 -6.05
N SER A 79 7.67 10.26 -7.38
CA SER A 79 7.34 11.40 -8.20
C SER A 79 5.87 11.67 -7.93
N VAL A 80 5.56 12.87 -7.45
CA VAL A 80 4.20 13.39 -7.19
C VAL A 80 3.24 13.17 -8.39
N GLN A 81 3.76 12.82 -9.57
CA GLN A 81 3.00 12.36 -10.73
C GLN A 81 2.31 10.98 -10.55
N GLN A 82 2.79 10.09 -9.69
CA GLN A 82 2.23 8.75 -9.48
C GLN A 82 0.94 8.78 -8.62
N GLU A 83 0.76 9.84 -7.84
CA GLU A 83 -0.42 10.10 -6.98
C GLU A 83 -1.73 10.22 -7.79
N LYS A 84 -1.64 10.75 -9.02
CA LYS A 84 -2.79 10.85 -9.94
C LYS A 84 -3.06 9.56 -10.72
N ASP A 85 -2.06 8.69 -10.89
CA ASP A 85 -2.23 7.41 -11.58
C ASP A 85 -2.73 6.30 -10.64
N LEU A 86 -2.60 6.48 -9.31
CA LEU A 86 -3.02 5.52 -8.25
C LEU A 86 -4.52 5.25 -8.20
N LEU A 87 -5.33 6.10 -8.83
CA LEU A 87 -6.78 5.89 -8.99
C LEU A 87 -7.13 4.88 -10.09
N LYS A 88 -6.15 4.38 -10.85
CA LYS A 88 -6.40 3.40 -11.92
C LYS A 88 -6.43 1.97 -11.35
N PRO A 89 -7.51 1.20 -11.57
CA PRO A 89 -7.63 -0.17 -11.06
C PRO A 89 -6.51 -1.09 -11.54
N ASP A 90 -5.94 -0.82 -12.72
CA ASP A 90 -4.81 -1.57 -13.28
C ASP A 90 -3.53 -1.43 -12.44
N MET A 91 -3.30 -0.25 -11.85
CA MET A 91 -2.11 -0.01 -11.04
C MET A 91 -2.28 -0.56 -9.62
N LEU A 92 -3.52 -0.55 -9.11
CA LEU A 92 -3.91 -1.23 -7.88
C LEU A 92 -3.71 -2.75 -7.99
N ALA A 93 -4.13 -3.35 -9.11
CA ALA A 93 -3.94 -4.76 -9.40
C ALA A 93 -2.45 -5.13 -9.45
N LYS A 94 -1.62 -4.28 -10.06
CA LYS A 94 -0.17 -4.46 -10.08
C LYS A 94 0.44 -4.39 -8.68
N LYS A 95 0.06 -3.40 -7.86
CA LYS A 95 0.52 -3.31 -6.47
C LYS A 95 0.10 -4.51 -5.64
N LEU A 96 -1.11 -5.03 -5.84
CA LEU A 96 -1.56 -6.26 -5.17
C LEU A 96 -0.69 -7.46 -5.56
N GLU A 97 -0.28 -7.54 -6.82
CA GLU A 97 0.62 -8.59 -7.29
C GLU A 97 2.03 -8.45 -6.66
N ASP A 98 2.56 -7.22 -6.61
CA ASP A 98 3.83 -6.93 -5.95
C ASP A 98 3.78 -7.34 -4.46
N VAL A 99 2.67 -7.07 -3.76
CA VAL A 99 2.44 -7.47 -2.36
C VAL A 99 2.39 -8.99 -2.20
N LYS A 100 1.70 -9.69 -3.09
CA LYS A 100 1.63 -11.16 -3.06
C LYS A 100 2.99 -11.79 -3.30
N GLN A 101 3.76 -11.23 -4.24
CA GLN A 101 5.10 -11.69 -4.53
C GLN A 101 6.04 -11.47 -3.33
N LEU A 102 5.97 -10.30 -2.69
CA LEU A 102 6.72 -10.03 -1.47
C LEU A 102 6.36 -11.00 -0.33
N HIS A 103 5.08 -11.32 -0.15
CA HIS A 103 4.65 -12.31 0.85
C HIS A 103 5.28 -13.68 0.57
N LYS A 104 5.32 -14.10 -0.69
CA LYS A 104 5.96 -15.37 -1.08
C LYS A 104 7.47 -15.34 -0.79
N GLU A 105 8.15 -14.24 -1.10
CA GLU A 105 9.58 -14.08 -0.82
C GLU A 105 9.90 -14.12 0.68
N ILE A 106 9.03 -13.56 1.51
CA ILE A 106 9.13 -13.66 2.98
C ILE A 106 8.96 -15.10 3.45
N GLU A 107 8.02 -15.83 2.87
CA GLU A 107 7.78 -17.25 3.20
C GLU A 107 8.97 -18.12 2.80
N ASP A 108 9.53 -17.88 1.62
CA ASP A 108 10.75 -18.55 1.13
C ASP A 108 11.95 -18.23 2.03
N LEU A 109 12.11 -16.97 2.45
CA LEU A 109 13.17 -16.57 3.38
C LEU A 109 12.97 -17.21 4.76
N ARG A 110 11.74 -17.27 5.27
CA ARG A 110 11.42 -17.94 6.54
C ARG A 110 11.76 -19.42 6.48
N THR A 111 11.45 -20.07 5.36
CA THR A 111 11.79 -21.47 5.11
C THR A 111 13.32 -21.63 5.08
N ALA A 112 14.03 -20.81 4.32
CA ALA A 112 15.49 -20.86 4.23
C ALA A 112 16.19 -20.60 5.58
N ILE A 113 15.68 -19.68 6.39
CA ILE A 113 16.17 -19.44 7.76
C ILE A 113 15.92 -20.66 8.64
N SER A 114 14.72 -21.26 8.54
CA SER A 114 14.34 -22.44 9.32
C SER A 114 15.19 -23.66 8.96
N ASP A 115 15.44 -23.88 7.67
CA ASP A 115 16.29 -24.96 7.17
C ASP A 115 17.73 -24.78 7.65
N ARG A 116 18.26 -23.55 7.57
CA ARG A 116 19.60 -23.23 8.07
C ARG A 116 19.70 -23.44 9.58
N TYR A 117 18.68 -23.04 10.33
CA TYR A 117 18.64 -23.26 11.77
C TYR A 117 18.60 -24.75 12.13
N ALA A 118 17.77 -25.54 11.42
CA ALA A 118 17.72 -26.98 11.59
C ALA A 118 19.07 -27.66 11.26
N GLN A 119 19.74 -27.17 10.21
CA GLN A 119 21.06 -27.63 9.82
C GLN A 119 22.13 -27.28 10.87
N ASP A 120 22.16 -26.05 11.36
CA ASP A 120 23.11 -25.61 12.41
C ASP A 120 22.88 -26.34 13.75
N VAL A 121 21.62 -26.62 14.12
CA VAL A 121 21.29 -27.44 15.30
C VAL A 121 21.71 -28.90 15.10
N GLY A 122 21.58 -29.43 13.87
CA GLY A 122 22.03 -30.76 13.50
C GLY A 122 23.56 -30.90 13.51
N ASP A 123 24.28 -29.93 12.96
CA ASP A 123 25.74 -29.91 12.89
C ASP A 123 26.38 -29.70 14.27
N ASN A 124 25.74 -28.94 15.17
CA ASN A 124 26.18 -28.79 16.57
C ASN A 124 25.90 -30.01 17.47
N CYS A 125 25.18 -31.04 16.99
CA CYS A 125 24.95 -32.29 17.74
C CYS A 125 26.02 -33.37 17.53
N ILE A 126 27.04 -33.14 16.69
CA ILE A 126 28.17 -34.07 16.50
C ILE A 126 29.50 -33.34 16.75
N THR A 127 29.70 -32.82 17.95
CA THR A 127 30.97 -32.84 18.72
C THR A 127 30.89 -31.87 19.90
N GLN A 128 30.62 -32.41 21.10
CA GLN A 128 31.43 -32.22 22.31
C GLN A 128 31.29 -33.46 23.21
#